data_AF-A0A2R6W441-F1
#
_entry.id   AF-A0A2R6W441-F1
#
_cell.length_a   1.000
_cell.length_b   1.000
_cell.length_c   1.000
_cell.angle_alpha   90.00
_cell.angle_beta   90.00
_cell.angle_gamma   90.00
#
_symmetry.space_group_name_H-M   'P 1'
#
loop_
_entity.id
_entity.type
_entity.pdbx_description
1 polymer ?
#
loop_
_entity_poly.entity_id
_entity_poly.type
_entity_poly.pdbx_seq_one_letter_code
_entity_poly.pdbx_strand_id
1 'polypeptide(L)'
;MGPPRPPGVLPGVQLVPMRTVIPSLIASCAIAYACWDLTRNRHLLGGTCAKTYADKDWEEETLAKFDSGWPREAGPPCVMNPIRRQNFTEL
;
A
#
# COMPACT_ATOMS: atom_id res chain seq x y z
N MET A 1 -29.99 -25.13 28.03
CA MET A 1 -28.92 -26.10 27.78
C MET A 1 -28.37 -25.84 26.39
N GLY A 2 -27.11 -25.46 26.25
CA GLY A 2 -26.47 -25.35 24.94
C GLY A 2 -26.23 -26.72 24.30
N PRO A 3 -25.85 -26.78 23.00
CA PRO A 3 -25.52 -28.04 22.34
C PRO A 3 -24.39 -28.77 23.10
N PRO A 4 -24.40 -30.12 23.14
CA PRO A 4 -23.38 -30.90 23.81
C PRO A 4 -22.00 -30.60 23.21
N ARG A 5 -21.00 -30.47 24.08
CA ARG A 5 -19.63 -30.09 23.70
C ARG A 5 -18.96 -31.28 22.98
N PRO A 6 -18.25 -31.06 21.86
CA PRO A 6 -17.53 -32.15 21.19
C PRO A 6 -16.42 -32.72 22.10
N PRO A 7 -16.13 -34.03 22.02
CA PRO A 7 -15.11 -34.67 22.85
C PRO A 7 -13.72 -34.09 22.54
N GLY A 8 -12.96 -33.76 23.58
CA GLY A 8 -11.57 -33.25 23.46
C GLY A 8 -11.38 -31.74 23.69
N VAL A 9 -12.45 -30.97 23.99
CA VAL A 9 -12.35 -29.51 24.20
C VAL A 9 -12.27 -29.16 25.69
N LEU A 10 -11.19 -28.48 26.09
CA LEU A 10 -10.95 -27.99 27.45
C LEU A 10 -12.08 -27.03 27.91
N PRO A 11 -12.44 -27.03 29.20
CA PRO A 11 -13.41 -26.07 29.74
C PRO A 11 -12.90 -24.63 29.58
N GLY A 12 -13.73 -23.77 28.97
CA GLY A 12 -13.40 -22.36 28.72
C GLY A 12 -13.04 -22.02 27.27
N VAL A 13 -12.82 -23.02 26.41
CA VAL A 13 -12.51 -22.82 24.97
C VAL A 13 -13.79 -22.93 24.14
N GLN A 14 -14.20 -21.83 23.49
CA GLN A 14 -15.30 -21.86 22.51
C GLN A 14 -14.74 -22.17 21.12
N LEU A 15 -15.28 -23.21 20.48
CA LEU A 15 -15.02 -23.50 19.07
C LEU A 15 -15.98 -22.67 18.20
N VAL A 16 -15.45 -21.75 17.42
CA VAL A 16 -16.23 -20.97 16.45
C VAL A 16 -16.30 -21.75 15.14
N PRO A 17 -17.50 -21.98 14.57
CA PRO A 17 -17.63 -22.74 13.33
C PRO A 17 -17.08 -21.93 12.14
N MET A 18 -16.36 -22.60 11.22
CA MET A 18 -15.72 -21.94 10.05
C MET A 18 -16.69 -21.15 9.16
N ARG A 19 -17.94 -21.61 9.05
CA ARG A 19 -19.02 -20.90 8.33
C ARG A 19 -19.34 -19.50 8.88
N THR A 20 -18.87 -19.18 10.08
CA THR A 20 -19.03 -17.88 10.72
C THR A 20 -17.73 -17.08 10.71
N VAL A 21 -16.58 -17.78 10.76
CA VAL A 21 -15.25 -17.16 10.66
C VAL A 21 -15.00 -16.54 9.28
N ILE A 22 -15.33 -17.27 8.20
CA ILE A 22 -15.11 -16.79 6.83
C ILE A 22 -15.89 -15.50 6.52
N PRO A 23 -17.21 -15.41 6.75
CA PRO A 23 -17.94 -14.18 6.46
C PRO A 23 -17.54 -13.03 7.39
N SER A 24 -17.18 -13.30 8.65
CA SER A 24 -16.71 -12.23 9.56
C SER A 24 -15.36 -11.65 9.14
N LEU A 25 -14.46 -12.47 8.60
CA LEU A 25 -13.20 -11.99 8.00
C LEU A 25 -13.44 -11.13 6.75
N ILE A 26 -14.35 -11.55 5.86
CA ILE A 26 -14.66 -10.76 4.67
C ILE A 26 -15.30 -9.42 5.08
N ALA A 27 -16.23 -9.46 6.04
CA ALA A 27 -16.89 -8.26 6.55
C ALA A 27 -15.90 -7.29 7.20
N SER A 28 -14.94 -7.79 8.00
CA SER A 28 -13.94 -6.93 8.63
C SER A 28 -13.02 -6.27 7.60
N CYS A 29 -12.58 -6.99 6.57
CA CYS A 29 -11.81 -6.44 5.46
C CYS A 29 -12.59 -5.36 4.71
N ALA A 30 -13.88 -5.58 4.43
CA ALA A 30 -14.72 -4.61 3.74
C ALA A 30 -14.91 -3.32 4.55
N ILE A 31 -15.18 -3.44 5.85
CA ILE A 31 -15.31 -2.29 6.75
C ILE A 31 -13.98 -1.53 6.87
N ALA A 32 -12.87 -2.25 7.00
CA ALA A 32 -11.54 -1.65 7.06
C ALA A 32 -11.20 -0.88 5.77
N TYR A 33 -11.51 -1.46 4.60
CA TYR A 33 -11.32 -0.80 3.31
C TYR A 33 -12.18 0.46 3.19
N ALA A 34 -13.45 0.40 3.55
CA ALA A 34 -14.34 1.56 3.50
C ALA A 34 -13.85 2.69 4.43
N CYS A 35 -13.42 2.35 5.65
CA CYS A 35 -12.83 3.33 6.57
C CYS A 35 -11.55 3.94 5.99
N TRP A 36 -10.68 3.12 5.39
CA TRP A 36 -9.46 3.58 4.75
C TRP A 36 -9.75 4.50 3.55
N ASP A 37 -10.66 4.16 2.65
CA ASP A 37 -10.98 4.97 1.47
C ASP A 37 -11.58 6.34 1.86
N LEU A 38 -12.52 6.34 2.80
CA LEU A 38 -13.16 7.57 3.28
C LEU A 38 -12.15 8.51 3.96
N THR A 39 -11.30 7.96 4.83
CA THR A 39 -10.33 8.79 5.57
C THR A 39 -9.16 9.21 4.69
N ARG A 40 -8.65 8.33 3.82
CA ARG A 40 -7.40 8.54 3.08
C ARG A 40 -7.59 9.11 1.68
N ASN A 41 -8.56 8.64 0.90
CA ASN A 41 -8.75 9.08 -0.49
C ASN A 41 -9.80 10.19 -0.61
N ARG A 42 -10.82 10.16 0.27
CA ARG A 42 -11.84 11.22 0.34
C ARG A 42 -11.55 12.29 1.37
N HIS A 43 -10.46 12.14 2.13
CA HIS A 43 -9.93 13.14 3.07
C HIS A 43 -11.00 13.60 4.08
N LEU A 44 -11.80 12.67 4.60
CA LEU A 44 -12.88 12.97 5.56
C LEU A 44 -12.36 13.72 6.81
N LEU A 45 -11.10 13.48 7.19
CA LEU A 45 -10.44 14.10 8.33
C LEU A 45 -9.64 15.35 7.96
N GLY A 46 -9.79 15.84 6.72
CA GLY A 46 -9.04 16.95 6.17
C GLY A 46 -7.62 16.57 5.73
N GLY A 47 -6.94 17.54 5.11
CA GLY A 47 -5.61 17.37 4.53
C GLY A 47 -5.63 17.39 3.00
N THR A 48 -4.47 17.61 2.41
CA THR A 48 -4.25 17.63 0.96
C THR A 48 -3.08 16.72 0.61
N CYS A 49 -3.16 16.05 -0.53
CA CYS A 49 -2.01 15.32 -1.05
C CYS A 49 -0.92 16.29 -1.50
N ALA A 50 0.34 15.90 -1.34
CA ALA A 50 1.46 16.67 -1.88
C ALA A 50 1.35 16.75 -3.40
N LYS A 51 1.63 17.93 -3.96
CA LYS A 51 1.58 18.17 -5.40
C LYS A 51 2.45 17.18 -6.20
N THR A 52 3.62 16.85 -5.66
CA THR A 52 4.57 15.87 -6.22
C THR A 52 4.05 14.43 -6.30
N TYR A 53 2.96 14.11 -5.61
CA TYR A 53 2.29 12.81 -5.65
C TYR A 53 0.94 12.86 -6.38
N ALA A 54 0.23 14.00 -6.28
CA ALA A 54 -1.05 14.20 -6.94
C ALA A 54 -0.90 14.45 -8.45
N ASP A 55 0.17 15.14 -8.86
CA ASP A 55 0.47 15.43 -10.26
C ASP A 55 1.30 14.30 -10.86
N LYS A 56 0.76 13.65 -11.90
CA LYS A 56 1.47 12.62 -12.67
C LYS A 56 2.67 13.20 -13.43
N ASP A 57 2.57 14.46 -13.84
CA ASP A 57 3.64 15.19 -14.54
C ASP A 57 4.94 15.18 -13.71
N TRP A 58 4.83 15.28 -12.37
CA TRP A 58 6.00 15.25 -11.50
C TRP A 58 6.70 13.89 -11.51
N GLU A 59 5.93 12.81 -11.53
CA GLU A 59 6.46 11.44 -11.64
C GLU A 59 7.15 11.24 -12.99
N GLU A 60 6.51 11.67 -14.08
CA GLU A 60 7.05 11.56 -15.45
C GLU A 60 8.35 12.38 -15.61
N GLU A 61 8.37 13.62 -15.14
CA GLU A 61 9.58 14.46 -15.15
C GLU A 61 10.70 13.87 -14.29
N THR A 62 10.36 13.31 -13.14
CA THR A 62 11.33 12.70 -12.23
C THR A 62 11.94 11.45 -12.86
N LEU A 63 11.11 10.60 -13.48
CA LEU A 63 11.56 9.42 -14.20
C LEU A 63 12.44 9.81 -15.40
N ALA A 64 12.03 10.81 -16.17
CA ALA A 64 12.83 11.33 -17.28
C ALA A 64 14.20 11.81 -16.80
N LYS A 65 14.28 12.62 -15.72
CA LYS A 65 15.55 13.11 -15.16
C LYS A 65 16.44 12.00 -14.61
N PHE A 66 15.87 10.91 -14.09
CA PHE A 66 16.67 9.75 -13.67
C PHE A 66 17.38 9.06 -14.83
N ASP A 67 16.75 9.06 -16.01
CA ASP A 67 17.26 8.38 -17.20
C ASP A 67 18.07 9.31 -18.13
N SER A 68 17.66 10.58 -18.29
CA SER A 68 18.34 11.59 -19.12
C SER A 68 19.54 12.25 -18.44
N GLY A 69 19.70 12.03 -17.13
CA GLY A 69 20.77 12.62 -16.33
C GLY A 69 20.25 13.62 -15.30
N TRP A 70 20.63 13.39 -14.06
CA TRP A 70 20.29 14.23 -12.93
C TRP A 70 21.22 15.44 -12.85
N PRO A 71 20.69 16.65 -12.59
CA PRO A 71 21.50 17.85 -12.49
C PRO A 71 22.51 17.73 -11.34
N ARG A 72 23.73 18.19 -11.59
CA ARG A 72 24.81 18.28 -10.59
C ARG A 72 25.26 19.72 -10.50
N GLU A 73 25.62 20.16 -9.29
CA GLU A 73 26.11 21.53 -9.02
C GLU A 73 27.42 21.85 -9.76
N ALA A 74 28.29 20.85 -9.94
CA ALA A 74 29.50 20.97 -10.74
C ALA A 74 29.71 19.71 -11.60
N GLY A 75 29.59 19.89 -12.92
CA GLY A 75 29.82 18.86 -13.94
C GLY A 75 28.60 18.54 -14.81
N PRO A 76 28.77 17.70 -15.85
CA PRO A 76 27.68 17.27 -16.71
C PRO A 76 26.65 16.42 -15.91
N PRO A 77 25.37 16.38 -16.35
CA PRO A 77 24.34 15.59 -15.70
C PRO A 77 24.72 14.11 -15.58
N CYS A 78 24.35 13.47 -14.48
CA CYS A 78 24.72 12.08 -14.19
C CYS A 78 23.49 11.21 -14.08
N VAL A 79 23.47 10.08 -14.79
CA VAL A 79 22.39 9.10 -14.73
C VAL A 79 22.27 8.53 -13.31
N MET A 80 21.03 8.36 -12.85
CA MET A 80 20.74 7.76 -11.55
C MET A 80 20.40 6.28 -11.69
N ASN A 81 20.91 5.48 -10.75
CA ASN A 81 20.67 4.04 -10.61
C ASN A 81 21.00 3.19 -11.87
N PRO A 82 22.22 3.32 -12.44
CA PRO A 82 22.61 2.68 -13.71
C PRO A 82 22.45 1.17 -13.76
N ILE A 83 22.75 0.46 -12.68
CA ILE A 83 22.73 -1.01 -12.66
C ILE A 83 21.31 -1.56 -12.63
N ARG A 84 20.43 -0.95 -11.82
CA ARG A 84 19.06 -1.43 -11.62
C ARG A 84 18.12 -0.98 -12.73
N ARG A 85 18.34 0.21 -13.28
CA ARG A 85 17.54 0.77 -14.38
C ARG A 85 18.12 0.46 -15.76
N GLN A 86 19.35 -0.06 -15.82
CA GLN A 86 20.06 -0.35 -17.08
C GLN A 86 20.13 0.87 -18.03
N ASN A 87 20.19 2.07 -17.48
CA ASN A 87 20.13 3.35 -18.19
C ASN A 87 21.54 3.97 -18.41
N PHE A 88 22.56 3.14 -18.65
CA PHE A 88 23.93 3.61 -18.84
C PHE A 88 24.07 4.48 -20.09
N THR A 89 24.67 5.66 -19.95
CA THR A 89 25.16 6.44 -21.09
C THR A 89 26.51 5.85 -21.49
N GLU A 90 26.66 5.43 -22.74
CA GLU A 90 27.99 5.15 -23.31
C GLU A 90 28.77 6.48 -23.27
N LEU A 91 29.87 6.53 -22.53
CA LEU A 91 30.73 7.72 -22.38
C LEU A 91 31.30 8.18 -23.72
#